data_AF-A0A7S2KEL6-F1
#
_entry.id   AF-A0A7S2KEL6-F1
#
_cell.length_a   1.000
_cell.length_b   1.000
_cell.length_c   1.000
_cell.angle_alpha   90.00
_cell.angle_beta   90.00
_cell.angle_gamma   90.00
#
_symmetry.space_group_name_H-M   'P 1'
#
loop_
_entity.id
_entity.type
_entity.pdbx_description
1 polymer ?
#
loop_
_entity_poly.entity_id
_entity_poly.type
_entity_poly.pdbx_seq_one_letter_code
_entity_poly.pdbx_strand_id
1 'polypeptide(L)'
;ALNFSADGGSSPPIDAKTIVPVGSNSFFRQLDHMIAVLANEDFARLYQLEDLREYAELKDGVFTRYRKVAESLGVLLLKEAQARKMNAMVETSGRDIAMFRYIDHFFDDKDYNKLVIHFKVNDLSHAEKSVDLRMEKEIQDGKEAMASNDPQKIIDANAGGPYGSEVLKGVQADSAKVWKSVLSGEDAGKTWFKASIAIEAHENTSWKAAAIAPDGTKGESFTFTPRK
;
A
#
# COMPACT_ATOMS: atom_id res chain seq x y z
N ALA A 1 27.52 -6.81 12.36
CA ALA A 1 26.43 -5.82 12.33
C ALA A 1 26.71 -4.89 11.17
N LEU A 2 25.76 -4.75 10.23
CA LEU A 2 25.90 -3.79 9.13
C LEU A 2 25.63 -2.40 9.71
N ASN A 3 26.68 -1.60 9.87
CA ASN A 3 26.57 -0.19 10.27
C ASN A 3 26.27 0.63 9.02
N PHE A 4 25.03 1.10 8.90
CA PHE A 4 24.68 2.16 7.96
C PHE A 4 25.02 3.51 8.61
N SER A 5 26.24 4.01 8.37
CA SER A 5 26.57 5.41 8.61
C SER A 5 26.15 6.18 7.36
N ALA A 6 25.16 7.05 7.53
CA ALA A 6 24.87 8.12 6.57
C ALA A 6 25.53 9.38 7.14
N ASP A 7 26.75 9.66 6.69
CA ASP A 7 27.41 10.93 6.96
C ASP A 7 26.82 11.99 6.03
N GLY A 8 26.26 13.07 6.60
CA GLY A 8 25.96 14.29 5.84
C GLY A 8 24.70 15.04 6.23
N GLY A 9 24.68 15.59 7.46
CA GLY A 9 23.69 16.57 7.89
C GLY A 9 22.98 16.14 9.16
N SER A 10 23.17 16.89 10.25
CA SER A 10 22.36 16.75 11.46
C SER A 10 20.92 17.08 11.09
N SER A 11 20.15 16.04 10.75
CA SER A 11 18.70 16.15 10.79
C SER A 11 18.35 16.59 12.21
N PRO A 12 17.47 17.59 12.39
CA PRO A 12 17.06 18.01 13.71
C PRO A 12 16.63 16.75 14.50
N PRO A 13 16.78 16.73 15.84
CA PRO A 13 16.22 15.66 16.64
C PRO A 13 14.70 15.76 16.52
N ILE A 14 14.18 15.12 15.48
CA ILE A 14 12.79 14.94 15.25
C ILE A 14 12.36 13.98 16.35
N ASP A 15 11.55 14.47 17.28
CA ASP A 15 10.92 13.59 18.26
C ASP A 15 9.99 12.64 17.48
N ALA A 16 10.54 11.46 17.20
CA ALA A 16 9.93 10.40 16.41
C ALA A 16 8.54 9.99 16.96
N LYS A 17 8.26 10.30 18.23
CA LYS A 17 6.98 10.06 18.90
C LYS A 17 5.87 11.02 18.48
N THR A 18 6.23 12.22 18.01
CA THR A 18 5.25 13.28 17.70
C THR A 18 4.96 13.41 16.21
N ILE A 19 5.83 12.88 15.34
CA ILE A 19 5.58 12.88 13.90
C ILE A 19 4.53 11.82 13.57
N VAL A 20 3.46 12.26 12.91
CA VAL A 20 2.44 11.40 12.34
C VAL A 20 2.83 11.05 10.89
N PRO A 21 2.70 9.77 10.48
CA PRO A 21 2.90 9.36 9.09
C PRO A 21 1.87 10.02 8.17
N VAL A 22 2.37 10.67 7.12
CA VAL A 22 1.65 11.26 5.98
C VAL A 22 2.30 10.83 4.67
N GLY A 23 1.66 11.07 3.53
CA GLY A 23 2.19 10.63 2.23
C GLY A 23 3.61 11.09 1.90
N SER A 24 4.07 12.21 2.47
CA SER A 24 5.42 12.75 2.23
C SER A 24 6.51 12.28 3.20
N ASN A 25 6.15 11.66 4.34
CA ASN A 25 7.12 11.20 5.34
C ASN A 25 6.91 9.72 5.74
N SER A 26 5.93 9.04 5.14
CA SER A 26 5.67 7.62 5.34
C SER A 26 6.47 6.79 4.34
N PHE A 27 6.90 5.61 4.77
CA PHE A 27 7.56 4.58 3.96
C PHE A 27 6.61 3.88 2.96
N PHE A 28 5.55 4.57 2.52
CA PHE A 28 4.55 4.06 1.59
C PHE A 28 5.23 3.73 0.25
N ARG A 29 4.96 2.54 -0.33
CA ARG A 29 5.51 2.04 -1.62
C ARG A 29 6.99 1.68 -1.67
N GLN A 30 7.73 1.71 -0.56
CA GLN A 30 9.16 1.36 -0.62
C GLN A 30 9.43 -0.12 -0.87
N LEU A 31 8.54 -1.04 -0.47
CA LEU A 31 8.73 -2.46 -0.77
C LEU A 31 8.58 -2.75 -2.27
N ASP A 32 7.58 -2.16 -2.91
CA ASP A 32 7.39 -2.24 -4.36
C ASP A 32 8.56 -1.56 -5.09
N HIS A 33 8.98 -0.39 -4.62
CA HIS A 33 10.17 0.31 -5.16
C HIS A 33 11.44 -0.52 -4.98
N MET A 34 11.65 -1.16 -3.83
CA MET A 34 12.79 -2.05 -3.61
C MET A 34 12.75 -3.24 -4.58
N ILE A 35 11.58 -3.84 -4.79
CA ILE A 35 11.42 -4.90 -5.80
C ILE A 35 11.73 -4.34 -7.19
N ALA A 36 11.25 -3.14 -7.54
CA ALA A 36 11.56 -2.47 -8.81
C ALA A 36 13.05 -2.23 -9.00
N VAL A 37 13.77 -1.82 -7.96
CA VAL A 37 15.23 -1.67 -7.96
C VAL A 37 15.94 -3.01 -8.16
N LEU A 38 15.57 -4.03 -7.39
CA LEU A 38 16.22 -5.35 -7.44
C LEU A 38 15.93 -6.12 -8.73
N ALA A 39 14.78 -5.86 -9.35
CA ALA A 39 14.29 -6.55 -10.53
C ALA A 39 14.21 -5.63 -11.75
N ASN A 40 14.97 -4.54 -11.79
CA ASN A 40 14.87 -3.53 -12.85
C ASN A 40 15.06 -4.12 -14.26
N GLU A 41 15.97 -5.09 -14.43
CA GLU A 41 16.16 -5.82 -15.69
C GLU A 41 14.95 -6.68 -16.07
N ASP A 42 14.29 -7.31 -15.08
CA ASP A 42 13.05 -8.06 -15.32
C ASP A 42 11.94 -7.10 -15.74
N PHE A 43 11.79 -5.95 -15.06
CA PHE A 43 10.82 -4.91 -15.43
C PHE A 43 11.06 -4.33 -16.82
N ALA A 44 12.33 -4.08 -17.20
CA ALA A 44 12.68 -3.64 -18.54
C ALA A 44 12.16 -4.63 -19.61
N ARG A 45 12.22 -5.94 -19.36
CA ARG A 45 11.65 -6.94 -20.28
C ARG A 45 10.13 -6.88 -20.32
N LEU A 46 9.46 -6.67 -19.18
CA LEU A 46 8.00 -6.56 -19.12
C LEU A 46 7.45 -5.37 -19.90
N TYR A 47 8.18 -4.25 -19.95
CA TYR A 47 7.73 -3.05 -20.67
C TYR A 47 7.70 -3.21 -22.20
N GLN A 48 8.25 -4.31 -22.74
CA GLN A 48 8.11 -4.65 -24.16
C GLN A 48 6.75 -5.25 -24.50
N LEU A 49 5.98 -5.66 -23.49
CA LEU A 49 4.64 -6.24 -23.67
C LEU A 49 3.62 -5.16 -24.05
N GLU A 50 2.57 -5.58 -24.74
CA GLU A 50 1.42 -4.74 -25.08
C GLU A 50 0.13 -5.23 -24.43
N ASP A 51 0.04 -6.53 -24.17
CA ASP A 51 -1.12 -7.12 -23.51
C ASP A 51 -1.08 -6.85 -22.00
N LEU A 52 -2.10 -6.15 -21.51
CA LEU A 52 -2.21 -5.73 -20.10
C LEU A 52 -2.27 -6.92 -19.15
N ARG A 53 -2.92 -8.00 -19.57
CA ARG A 53 -3.12 -9.17 -18.74
C ARG A 53 -1.83 -9.97 -18.62
N GLU A 54 -1.14 -10.21 -19.74
CA GLU A 54 0.17 -10.86 -19.75
C GLU A 54 1.19 -10.04 -18.94
N TYR A 55 1.17 -8.70 -19.08
CA TYR A 55 1.96 -7.80 -18.25
C TYR A 55 1.67 -7.99 -16.75
N ALA A 56 0.39 -7.99 -16.34
CA ALA A 56 0.00 -8.15 -14.94
C ALA A 56 0.40 -9.53 -14.38
N GLU A 57 0.17 -10.61 -15.13
CA GLU A 57 0.53 -11.99 -14.73
C GLU A 57 2.04 -12.13 -14.53
N LEU A 58 2.86 -11.63 -15.46
CA LEU A 58 4.32 -11.69 -15.35
C LEU A 58 4.87 -10.74 -14.27
N LYS A 59 4.24 -9.57 -14.09
CA LYS A 59 4.55 -8.65 -12.99
C LYS A 59 4.33 -9.33 -11.64
N ASP A 60 3.21 -10.03 -11.43
CA ASP A 60 3.00 -10.81 -10.20
C ASP A 60 4.05 -11.91 -10.00
N GLY A 61 4.52 -12.53 -11.08
CA GLY A 61 5.66 -13.46 -11.05
C GLY A 61 6.94 -12.82 -10.51
N VAL A 62 7.29 -11.61 -10.97
CA VAL A 62 8.44 -10.84 -10.46
C VAL A 62 8.26 -10.54 -8.98
N PHE A 63 7.11 -9.98 -8.58
CA PHE A 63 6.83 -9.66 -7.17
C PHE A 63 6.87 -10.90 -6.27
N THR A 64 6.32 -12.03 -6.74
CA THR A 64 6.34 -13.29 -6.00
C THR A 64 7.76 -13.79 -5.75
N ARG A 65 8.67 -13.64 -6.71
CA ARG A 65 10.08 -14.03 -6.57
C ARG A 65 10.79 -13.25 -5.44
N TYR A 66 10.52 -11.96 -5.35
CA TYR A 66 11.18 -11.06 -4.37
C TYR A 66 10.38 -10.85 -3.07
N ARG A 67 9.18 -11.41 -2.97
CA ARG A 67 8.25 -11.22 -1.83
C ARG A 67 8.93 -11.45 -0.46
N LYS A 68 9.65 -12.57 -0.29
CA LYS A 68 10.32 -12.89 0.97
C LYS A 68 11.38 -11.85 1.38
N VAL A 69 12.08 -11.28 0.40
CA VAL A 69 13.08 -10.24 0.65
C VAL A 69 12.38 -8.95 1.10
N ALA A 70 11.31 -8.57 0.42
CA ALA A 70 10.49 -7.41 0.78
C ALA A 70 9.87 -7.56 2.16
N GLU A 71 9.30 -8.72 2.48
CA GLU A 71 8.74 -9.02 3.81
C GLU A 71 9.81 -8.97 4.90
N SER A 72 11.01 -9.49 4.63
CA SER A 72 12.13 -9.46 5.59
C SER A 72 12.58 -8.02 5.87
N LEU A 73 12.67 -7.17 4.83
CA LEU A 73 12.94 -5.75 5.01
C LEU A 73 11.82 -5.07 5.81
N GLY A 74 10.56 -5.37 5.49
CA GLY A 74 9.41 -4.88 6.23
C GLY A 74 9.51 -5.18 7.73
N VAL A 75 9.88 -6.41 8.11
CA VAL A 75 10.12 -6.79 9.51
C VAL A 75 11.22 -5.94 10.16
N LEU A 76 12.33 -5.67 9.46
CA LEU A 76 13.40 -4.83 9.99
C LEU A 76 12.92 -3.38 10.22
N LEU A 77 12.13 -2.84 9.29
CA LEU A 77 11.55 -1.49 9.43
C LEU A 77 10.57 -1.40 10.60
N LEU A 78 9.72 -2.43 10.80
CA LEU A 78 8.80 -2.47 11.95
C LEU A 78 9.56 -2.54 13.28
N LYS A 79 10.64 -3.32 13.35
CA LYS A 79 11.51 -3.39 14.55
C LYS A 79 12.17 -2.05 14.85
N GLU A 80 12.62 -1.32 13.82
CA GLU A 80 13.21 0.00 14.00
C GLU A 80 12.16 1.02 14.48
N ALA A 81 10.96 0.99 13.90
CA ALA A 81 9.85 1.83 14.33
C ALA A 81 9.48 1.56 15.80
N GLN A 82 9.47 0.29 16.22
CA GLN A 82 9.25 -0.11 17.61
C GLN A 82 10.36 0.42 18.53
N ALA A 83 11.63 0.21 18.17
CA ALA A 83 12.77 0.64 18.97
C ALA A 83 12.79 2.17 19.19
N ARG A 84 12.34 2.93 18.19
CA ARG A 84 12.25 4.40 18.24
C ARG A 84 10.93 4.95 18.76
N LYS A 85 9.97 4.08 19.10
CA LYS A 85 8.60 4.47 19.51
C LYS A 85 7.91 5.39 18.49
N MET A 86 8.05 5.08 17.21
CA MET A 86 7.49 5.86 16.09
C MET A 86 6.01 5.60 15.87
N ASN A 87 5.27 6.61 15.39
CA ASN A 87 3.97 6.37 14.77
C ASN A 87 4.16 5.65 13.42
N ALA A 88 3.46 4.54 13.21
CA ALA A 88 3.55 3.74 12.00
C ALA A 88 2.21 3.65 11.27
N MET A 89 2.24 3.77 9.95
CA MET A 89 1.11 3.47 9.07
C MET A 89 1.47 2.26 8.23
N VAL A 90 0.63 1.23 8.27
CA VAL A 90 0.84 -0.02 7.52
C VAL A 90 -0.36 -0.23 6.60
N GLU A 91 -0.07 -0.35 5.30
CA GLU A 91 -1.05 -0.77 4.31
C GLU A 91 -1.08 -2.30 4.19
N THR A 92 -2.27 -2.86 4.03
CA THR A 92 -2.46 -4.27 3.72
C THR A 92 -3.65 -4.42 2.78
N SER A 93 -3.64 -5.47 1.96
CA SER A 93 -4.80 -5.83 1.14
C SER A 93 -6.02 -6.23 1.97
N GLY A 94 -5.84 -6.50 3.27
CA GLY A 94 -6.90 -6.90 4.19
C GLY A 94 -7.41 -8.33 3.96
N ARG A 95 -6.79 -9.10 3.05
CA ARG A 95 -7.25 -10.45 2.68
C ARG A 95 -6.94 -11.53 3.72
N ASP A 96 -5.95 -11.30 4.56
CA ASP A 96 -5.47 -12.27 5.54
C ASP A 96 -5.43 -11.66 6.94
N ILE A 97 -6.09 -12.33 7.88
CA ILE A 97 -6.12 -11.97 9.30
C ILE A 97 -4.72 -12.00 9.93
N ALA A 98 -3.80 -12.78 9.37
CA ALA A 98 -2.42 -12.86 9.84
C ALA A 98 -1.74 -11.47 9.89
N MET A 99 -2.08 -10.56 8.96
CA MET A 99 -1.53 -9.20 8.95
C MET A 99 -1.86 -8.41 10.22
N PHE A 100 -3.05 -8.60 10.80
CA PHE A 100 -3.43 -7.97 12.06
C PHE A 100 -2.65 -8.57 13.23
N ARG A 101 -2.49 -9.89 13.23
CA ARG A 101 -1.69 -10.61 14.24
C ARG A 101 -0.22 -10.18 14.21
N TYR A 102 0.33 -9.91 13.02
CA TYR A 102 1.67 -9.34 12.89
C TYR A 102 1.78 -7.97 13.55
N ILE A 103 0.81 -7.07 13.37
CA ILE A 103 0.83 -5.77 14.04
C ILE A 103 0.72 -5.95 15.56
N ASP A 104 -0.13 -6.84 16.07
CA ASP A 104 -0.21 -7.15 17.50
C ASP A 104 1.11 -7.72 18.05
N HIS A 105 1.87 -8.47 17.24
CA HIS A 105 3.17 -9.00 17.64
C HIS A 105 4.24 -7.89 17.80
N PHE A 106 4.27 -6.91 16.90
CA PHE A 106 5.28 -5.83 16.93
C PHE A 106 4.88 -4.64 17.81
N PHE A 107 3.59 -4.39 18.01
CA PHE A 107 3.08 -3.20 18.68
C PHE A 107 2.09 -3.59 19.77
N ASP A 108 2.58 -3.73 21.00
CA ASP A 108 1.75 -4.09 22.14
C ASP A 108 0.91 -2.91 22.66
N ASP A 109 -0.17 -3.23 23.37
CA ASP A 109 -1.16 -2.26 23.85
C ASP A 109 -0.66 -1.38 25.01
N LYS A 110 0.50 -1.69 25.61
CA LYS A 110 1.06 -0.86 26.70
C LYS A 110 1.79 0.34 26.13
N ASP A 111 2.46 0.16 24.99
CA ASP A 111 3.24 1.19 24.32
C ASP A 111 2.49 1.86 23.15
N TYR A 112 1.47 1.21 22.56
CA TYR A 112 0.82 1.68 21.34
C TYR A 112 -0.71 1.70 21.39
N ASN A 113 -1.28 2.75 20.79
CA ASN A 113 -2.68 2.79 20.38
C ASN A 113 -2.78 2.38 18.91
N LYS A 114 -3.67 1.43 18.58
CA LYS A 114 -3.83 0.91 17.23
C LYS A 114 -5.18 1.31 16.64
N LEU A 115 -5.17 1.81 15.40
CA LEU A 115 -6.35 2.17 14.63
C LEU A 115 -6.34 1.36 13.32
N VAL A 116 -7.44 0.66 13.05
CA VAL A 116 -7.71 0.09 11.73
C VAL A 116 -8.75 0.92 11.00
N ILE A 117 -8.48 1.21 9.74
CA ILE A 117 -9.37 1.93 8.84
C ILE A 117 -9.81 0.98 7.73
N HIS A 118 -11.11 0.82 7.56
CA HIS A 118 -11.71 0.02 6.50
C HIS A 118 -12.37 0.91 5.45
N PHE A 119 -11.89 0.83 4.20
CA PHE A 119 -12.44 1.59 3.09
C PHE A 119 -13.55 0.81 2.38
N LYS A 120 -14.64 1.50 2.04
CA LYS A 120 -15.78 0.94 1.30
C LYS A 120 -16.01 1.76 0.04
N VAL A 121 -15.74 1.19 -1.12
CA VAL A 121 -16.07 1.81 -2.41
C VAL A 121 -17.51 1.42 -2.79
N ASN A 122 -18.31 2.39 -3.22
CA ASN A 122 -19.68 2.18 -3.70
C ASN A 122 -19.74 1.32 -4.97
N ASP A 123 -18.82 1.56 -5.89
CA ASP A 123 -18.73 0.88 -7.19
C ASP A 123 -17.27 0.51 -7.48
N LEU A 124 -17.01 -0.79 -7.50
CA LEU A 124 -15.66 -1.32 -7.71
C LEU A 124 -15.17 -1.09 -9.15
N SER A 125 -16.07 -0.96 -10.13
CA SER A 125 -15.69 -0.81 -11.55
C SER A 125 -14.84 0.46 -11.78
N HIS A 126 -15.06 1.50 -10.98
CA HIS A 126 -14.26 2.72 -11.03
C HIS A 126 -12.85 2.51 -10.46
N ALA A 127 -12.69 1.67 -9.45
CA ALA A 127 -11.38 1.28 -8.94
C ALA A 127 -10.65 0.35 -9.93
N GLU A 128 -11.38 -0.59 -10.54
CA GLU A 128 -10.87 -1.46 -11.61
C GLU A 128 -10.30 -0.62 -12.77
N LYS A 129 -11.10 0.31 -13.32
CA LYS A 129 -10.65 1.23 -14.37
C LYS A 129 -9.43 2.06 -13.97
N SER A 130 -9.37 2.51 -12.70
CA SER A 130 -8.22 3.26 -12.20
C SER A 130 -6.95 2.41 -12.12
N VAL A 131 -7.06 1.11 -11.81
CA VAL A 131 -5.93 0.18 -11.81
C VAL A 131 -5.46 -0.10 -13.23
N ASP A 132 -6.39 -0.32 -14.17
CA ASP A 132 -6.06 -0.59 -15.57
C ASP A 132 -5.33 0.60 -16.20
N LEU A 133 -5.88 1.82 -16.05
CA LEU A 133 -5.25 3.06 -16.55
C LEU A 133 -3.84 3.25 -15.97
N ARG A 134 -3.64 2.95 -14.68
CA ARG A 134 -2.29 3.00 -14.08
C ARG A 134 -1.36 2.02 -14.78
N MET A 135 -1.78 0.76 -14.97
CA MET A 135 -0.93 -0.26 -15.58
C MET A 135 -0.63 0.02 -17.05
N GLU A 136 -1.60 0.52 -17.83
CA GLU A 136 -1.38 1.00 -19.19
C GLU A 136 -0.33 2.12 -19.21
N LYS A 137 -0.43 3.06 -18.26
CA LYS A 137 0.57 4.12 -18.10
C LYS A 137 1.94 3.58 -17.71
N GLU A 138 2.04 2.61 -16.80
CA GLU A 138 3.31 1.97 -16.43
C GLU A 138 4.00 1.33 -17.65
N ILE A 139 3.23 0.67 -18.53
CA ILE A 139 3.76 0.10 -19.77
C ILE A 139 4.29 1.21 -20.68
N GLN A 140 3.52 2.28 -20.88
CA GLN A 140 3.93 3.41 -21.72
C GLN A 140 5.18 4.11 -21.19
N ASP A 141 5.18 4.48 -19.90
CA ASP A 141 6.32 5.11 -19.23
C ASP A 141 7.56 4.19 -19.27
N GLY A 142 7.35 2.89 -19.12
CA GLY A 142 8.39 1.87 -19.21
C GLY A 142 9.02 1.78 -20.60
N LYS A 143 8.23 1.87 -21.67
CA LYS A 143 8.72 1.92 -23.06
C LYS A 143 9.60 3.15 -23.29
N GLU A 144 9.16 4.30 -22.80
CA GLU A 144 9.94 5.55 -22.87
C GLU A 144 11.23 5.47 -22.04
N ALA A 145 11.16 4.87 -20.86
CA ALA A 145 12.31 4.65 -19.99
C ALA A 145 13.36 3.74 -20.65
N MET A 146 12.95 2.66 -21.32
CA MET A 146 13.87 1.77 -22.06
C MET A 146 14.65 2.51 -23.15
N ALA A 147 14.04 3.48 -23.84
CA ALA A 147 14.71 4.26 -24.87
C ALA A 147 15.80 5.19 -24.31
N SER A 148 15.76 5.52 -23.02
CA SER A 148 16.67 6.47 -22.38
C SER A 148 17.96 5.84 -21.84
N ASN A 149 18.00 4.50 -21.71
CA ASN A 149 19.08 3.76 -21.06
C ASN A 149 19.41 4.23 -19.62
N ASP A 150 18.42 4.81 -18.94
CA ASP A 150 18.50 5.27 -17.55
C ASP A 150 17.78 4.27 -16.63
N PRO A 151 18.51 3.48 -15.83
CA PRO A 151 17.91 2.51 -14.92
C PRO A 151 16.96 3.13 -13.89
N GLN A 152 17.16 4.39 -13.51
CA GLN A 152 16.27 5.06 -12.56
C GLN A 152 14.88 5.25 -13.18
N LYS A 153 14.81 5.58 -14.47
CA LYS A 153 13.51 5.72 -15.16
C LYS A 153 12.77 4.40 -15.30
N ILE A 154 13.49 3.29 -15.44
CA ILE A 154 12.90 1.94 -15.45
C ILE A 154 12.27 1.63 -14.09
N ILE A 155 12.95 2.01 -13.00
CA ILE A 155 12.44 1.85 -11.64
C ILE A 155 11.23 2.76 -11.41
N ASP A 156 11.32 4.03 -11.81
CA ASP A 156 10.27 5.03 -11.62
C ASP A 156 9.01 4.75 -12.44
N ALA A 157 9.14 4.06 -13.58
CA ALA A 157 8.01 3.61 -14.39
C ALA A 157 7.13 2.58 -13.67
N ASN A 158 7.65 1.89 -12.64
CA ASN A 158 6.83 1.03 -11.79
C ASN A 158 6.04 1.87 -10.78
N ALA A 159 4.78 2.15 -11.10
CA ALA A 159 3.92 3.02 -10.31
C ALA A 159 3.08 2.33 -9.23
N GLY A 160 3.17 1.00 -9.06
CA GLY A 160 2.36 0.28 -8.08
C GLY A 160 2.58 -1.23 -8.02
N GLY A 161 1.77 -1.90 -7.18
CA GLY A 161 1.85 -3.33 -6.95
C GLY A 161 1.55 -4.20 -8.19
N PRO A 162 1.67 -5.53 -8.04
CA PRO A 162 1.61 -6.47 -9.16
C PRO A 162 0.20 -6.70 -9.71
N TYR A 163 -0.82 -6.36 -8.94
CA TYR A 163 -2.18 -6.81 -9.20
C TYR A 163 -2.92 -5.95 -10.22
N GLY A 164 -3.51 -6.63 -11.22
CA GLY A 164 -4.48 -6.05 -12.16
C GLY A 164 -5.88 -5.90 -11.54
N SER A 165 -6.78 -5.27 -12.27
CA SER A 165 -8.15 -4.98 -11.80
C SER A 165 -8.97 -6.23 -11.48
N GLU A 166 -8.74 -7.33 -12.19
CA GLU A 166 -9.45 -8.61 -12.08
C GLU A 166 -9.45 -9.21 -10.67
N VAL A 167 -8.42 -8.95 -9.84
CA VAL A 167 -8.35 -9.49 -8.48
C VAL A 167 -9.16 -8.69 -7.48
N LEU A 168 -9.60 -7.46 -7.82
CA LEU A 168 -10.21 -6.53 -6.86
C LEU A 168 -11.51 -7.08 -6.26
N LYS A 169 -12.31 -7.82 -7.03
CA LYS A 169 -13.53 -8.47 -6.52
C LYS A 169 -13.21 -9.48 -5.42
N GLY A 170 -12.19 -10.30 -5.64
CA GLY A 170 -11.69 -11.26 -4.65
C GLY A 170 -11.14 -10.55 -3.41
N VAL A 171 -10.33 -9.50 -3.62
CA VAL A 171 -9.78 -8.67 -2.53
C VAL A 171 -10.89 -8.07 -1.68
N GLN A 172 -11.93 -7.48 -2.30
CA GLN A 172 -13.06 -6.90 -1.58
C GLN A 172 -13.81 -7.96 -0.77
N ALA A 173 -14.08 -9.13 -1.37
CA ALA A 173 -14.80 -10.21 -0.70
C ALA A 173 -14.00 -10.76 0.51
N ASP A 174 -12.70 -10.98 0.34
CA ASP A 174 -11.83 -11.48 1.42
C ASP A 174 -11.64 -10.43 2.52
N SER A 175 -11.40 -9.16 2.14
CA SER A 175 -11.30 -8.05 3.08
C SER A 175 -12.58 -7.85 3.88
N ALA A 176 -13.75 -7.99 3.27
CA ALA A 176 -15.02 -7.92 3.98
C ALA A 176 -15.20 -9.05 5.01
N LYS A 177 -14.67 -10.25 4.76
CA LYS A 177 -14.67 -11.35 5.75
C LYS A 177 -13.73 -11.03 6.92
N VAL A 178 -12.49 -10.65 6.61
CA VAL A 178 -11.48 -10.29 7.62
C VAL A 178 -11.97 -9.11 8.47
N TRP A 179 -12.59 -8.11 7.85
CA TRP A 179 -13.15 -6.95 8.57
C TRP A 179 -14.20 -7.35 9.60
N LYS A 180 -15.03 -8.36 9.31
CA LYS A 180 -15.99 -8.89 10.30
C LYS A 180 -15.28 -9.51 11.51
N SER A 181 -14.23 -10.31 11.29
CA SER A 181 -13.42 -10.86 12.39
C SER A 181 -12.72 -9.76 13.20
N VAL A 182 -12.22 -8.72 12.54
CA VAL A 182 -11.59 -7.57 13.21
C VAL A 182 -12.62 -6.78 14.02
N LEU A 183 -13.83 -6.59 13.51
CA LEU A 183 -14.94 -5.93 14.23
C LEU A 183 -15.37 -6.72 15.46
N SER A 184 -15.48 -8.05 15.36
CA SER A 184 -15.84 -8.90 16.51
C SER A 184 -14.72 -8.96 17.55
N GLY A 185 -13.47 -8.77 17.13
CA GLY A 185 -12.29 -8.87 17.99
C GLY A 185 -11.96 -10.29 18.43
N GLU A 186 -12.57 -11.31 17.80
CA GLU A 186 -12.37 -12.73 18.12
C GLU A 186 -10.99 -13.22 17.69
N ASP A 187 -10.54 -12.85 16.48
CA ASP A 187 -9.27 -13.33 15.92
C ASP A 187 -8.11 -12.34 16.02
N ALA A 188 -8.41 -11.03 15.88
CA ALA A 188 -7.47 -9.93 15.94
C ALA A 188 -8.21 -8.60 16.15
N GLY A 189 -7.50 -7.54 16.52
CA GLY A 189 -8.08 -6.19 16.61
C GLY A 189 -8.95 -5.94 17.86
N LYS A 190 -8.84 -6.80 18.89
CA LYS A 190 -9.64 -6.73 20.12
C LYS A 190 -9.60 -5.35 20.79
N THR A 191 -8.40 -4.78 20.94
CA THR A 191 -8.14 -3.50 21.62
C THR A 191 -8.03 -2.32 20.65
N TRP A 192 -8.17 -2.56 19.35
CA TRP A 192 -7.95 -1.54 18.34
C TRP A 192 -9.16 -0.63 18.20
N PHE A 193 -8.90 0.66 17.96
CA PHE A 193 -9.87 1.58 17.41
C PHE A 193 -10.23 1.16 15.97
N LYS A 194 -11.49 1.33 15.60
CA LYS A 194 -12.04 0.85 14.33
C LYS A 194 -12.78 1.98 13.65
N ALA A 195 -12.40 2.29 12.42
CA ALA A 195 -13.05 3.31 11.61
C ALA A 195 -13.41 2.75 10.23
N SER A 196 -14.45 3.31 9.62
CA SER A 196 -14.79 3.03 8.23
C SER A 196 -14.89 4.33 7.44
N ILE A 197 -14.41 4.30 6.20
CA ILE A 197 -14.48 5.42 5.26
C ILE A 197 -15.25 4.96 4.03
N ALA A 198 -16.36 5.64 3.73
CA ALA A 198 -17.07 5.50 2.46
C ALA A 198 -16.29 6.26 1.38
N ILE A 199 -16.06 5.59 0.25
CA ILE A 199 -15.55 6.16 -0.98
C ILE A 199 -16.68 6.15 -2.00
N GLU A 200 -17.15 7.32 -2.39
CA GLU A 200 -18.09 7.51 -3.49
C GLU A 200 -17.29 7.79 -4.75
N ALA A 201 -17.02 6.73 -5.48
CA ALA A 201 -16.42 6.78 -6.79
C ALA A 201 -17.49 7.10 -7.84
N HIS A 202 -17.06 7.88 -8.84
CA HIS A 202 -17.86 8.28 -9.98
C HIS A 202 -16.98 8.34 -11.24
N GLU A 203 -17.60 8.19 -12.41
CA GLU A 203 -16.89 8.24 -13.69
C GLU A 203 -16.49 9.68 -14.10
N ASN A 204 -17.43 10.62 -14.01
CA ASN A 204 -17.31 11.95 -14.62
C ASN A 204 -17.13 13.09 -13.61
N THR A 205 -17.11 12.78 -12.31
CA THR A 205 -17.01 13.77 -11.24
C THR A 205 -15.96 13.34 -10.22
N SER A 206 -15.49 14.30 -9.44
CA SER A 206 -14.55 14.03 -8.35
C SER A 206 -15.13 13.01 -7.37
N TRP A 207 -14.27 12.13 -6.89
CA TRP A 207 -14.63 11.15 -5.87
C TRP A 207 -14.77 11.84 -4.52
N LYS A 208 -15.56 11.23 -3.64
CA LYS A 208 -15.75 11.72 -2.27
C LYS A 208 -15.37 10.67 -1.25
N ALA A 209 -14.77 11.11 -0.15
CA ALA A 209 -14.50 10.29 1.03
C ALA A 209 -15.25 10.85 2.23
N ALA A 210 -15.94 10.00 2.99
CA ALA A 210 -16.60 10.40 4.22
C ALA A 210 -16.43 9.32 5.30
N ALA A 211 -16.17 9.72 6.54
CA ALA A 211 -16.17 8.79 7.66
C ALA A 211 -17.59 8.23 7.87
N ILE A 212 -17.69 6.95 8.24
CA ILE A 212 -18.94 6.28 8.56
C ILE A 212 -18.97 6.04 10.07
N ALA A 213 -19.95 6.63 10.75
CA ALA A 213 -20.22 6.38 12.16
C ALA A 213 -20.81 4.96 12.38
N PRO A 214 -20.78 4.41 13.60
CA PRO A 214 -21.28 3.06 13.88
C PRO A 214 -22.76 2.84 13.53
N ASP A 215 -23.57 3.90 13.56
CA ASP A 215 -24.99 3.91 13.17
C ASP A 215 -25.20 3.99 11.64
N GLY A 216 -24.13 4.10 10.86
CA GLY A 216 -24.15 4.23 9.41
C GLY A 216 -24.19 5.68 8.91
N THR A 217 -24.28 6.67 9.80
CA THR A 217 -24.32 8.08 9.43
C THR A 217 -22.98 8.52 8.82
N LYS A 218 -23.02 9.25 7.71
CA LYS A 218 -21.82 9.82 7.08
C LYS A 218 -21.45 11.15 7.74
N GLY A 219 -20.17 11.31 8.06
CA GLY A 219 -19.60 12.57 8.51
C GLY A 219 -19.35 13.56 7.37
N GLU A 220 -18.48 14.53 7.63
CA GLU A 220 -18.01 15.48 6.61
C GLU A 220 -17.41 14.74 5.40
N SER A 221 -17.71 15.26 4.21
CA SER A 221 -17.29 14.70 2.94
C SER A 221 -16.16 15.51 2.32
N PHE A 222 -15.06 14.84 1.98
CA PHE A 222 -13.90 15.42 1.32
C PHE A 222 -13.87 15.03 -0.15
N THR A 223 -13.62 15.99 -1.02
CA THR A 223 -13.57 15.77 -2.47
C THR A 223 -12.13 15.57 -2.92
N PHE A 224 -11.88 14.58 -3.76
CA PHE A 224 -10.58 14.34 -4.36
C PHE A 224 -10.71 13.90 -5.82
N THR A 225 -9.73 14.26 -6.62
CA THR A 225 -9.66 13.83 -8.03
C THR A 225 -8.85 12.55 -8.09
N PRO A 226 -9.37 11.46 -8.68
CA PRO A 226 -8.58 10.26 -8.94
C PRO A 226 -7.36 10.62 -9.78
N ARG A 227 -6.25 9.90 -9.61
CA ARG A 227 -5.16 9.99 -10.59
C ARG A 227 -5.72 9.54 -11.94
N LYS A 228 -5.57 10.41 -12.94
CA LYS A 228 -5.85 10.12 -14.34
C LYS A 228 -4.70 9.31 -14.92
#